data_AF-U1NS51-F1
#
_entry.id   AF-U1NS51-F1
#
_cell.length_a   1.000
_cell.length_b   1.000
_cell.length_c   1.000
_cell.angle_alpha   90.00
_cell.angle_beta   90.00
_cell.angle_gamma   90.00
#
_symmetry.space_group_name_H-M   'P 1'
#
loop_
_entity.id
_entity.type
_entity.pdbx_description
1 polymer ?
#
loop_
_entity_poly.entity_id
_entity_poly.type
_entity_poly.pdbx_seq_one_letter_code
_entity_poly.pdbx_strand_id
1 'polypeptide(L)'
;MQSEQSKTKENNTESQSRGSRTRASVGFPEIVFGMHAIVAVALLPFIWDALQTGNLPLVGSLTLLGGLLVGLGMVMRRVAAR
;
A
#
# COMPACT_ATOMS: atom_id res chain seq x y z
N MET A 1 -34.97 -57.46 -3.68
CA MET A 1 -35.56 -56.13 -3.94
C MET A 1 -36.00 -55.57 -2.60
N GLN A 2 -35.11 -54.84 -1.92
CA GLN A 2 -35.38 -54.16 -0.65
C GLN A 2 -34.87 -52.73 -0.81
N SER A 3 -35.83 -51.83 -0.82
CA SER A 3 -35.70 -50.41 -1.04
C SER A 3 -35.01 -49.74 0.13
N GLU A 4 -34.23 -48.71 -0.20
CA GLU A 4 -34.25 -47.41 0.48
C GLU A 4 -34.26 -47.41 2.01
N GLN A 5 -33.07 -47.29 2.61
CA GLN A 5 -32.81 -46.36 3.72
C GLN A 5 -31.37 -46.53 4.23
N SER A 6 -30.44 -45.77 3.65
CA SER A 6 -29.41 -45.11 4.47
C SER A 6 -28.85 -43.94 3.68
N LYS A 7 -29.71 -42.93 3.61
CA LYS A 7 -29.33 -41.52 3.47
C LYS A 7 -28.26 -41.21 4.53
N THR A 8 -27.46 -40.18 4.29
CA THR A 8 -26.52 -39.55 5.25
C THR A 8 -25.09 -40.10 5.27
N LYS A 9 -24.35 -39.87 4.19
CA LYS A 9 -22.94 -39.44 4.27
C LYS A 9 -22.67 -38.35 3.22
N GLU A 10 -23.41 -37.26 3.33
CA GLU A 10 -22.85 -35.94 3.04
C GLU A 10 -21.80 -35.67 4.12
N ASN A 11 -20.52 -35.52 3.75
CA ASN A 11 -19.62 -34.61 4.45
C ASN A 11 -18.28 -34.49 3.69
N ASN A 12 -18.14 -33.36 3.01
CA ASN A 12 -16.90 -32.60 2.88
C ASN A 12 -15.70 -33.27 2.21
N THR A 13 -15.59 -33.06 0.91
CA THR A 13 -14.27 -32.72 0.35
C THR A 13 -14.42 -31.68 -0.76
N GLU A 14 -15.25 -30.67 -0.52
CA GLU A 14 -15.02 -29.37 -1.16
C GLU A 14 -13.88 -28.71 -0.39
N SER A 15 -12.65 -29.09 -0.74
CA SER A 15 -11.48 -28.27 -0.46
C SER A 15 -11.59 -27.01 -1.30
N GLN A 16 -12.51 -26.14 -0.87
CA GLN A 16 -12.53 -24.73 -1.18
C GLN A 16 -11.19 -24.21 -0.69
N SER A 17 -10.19 -24.23 -1.58
CA SER A 17 -9.04 -23.36 -1.54
C SER A 17 -9.57 -21.94 -1.63
N ARG A 18 -10.14 -21.47 -0.51
CA ARG A 18 -10.28 -20.07 -0.18
C ARG A 18 -8.86 -19.59 -0.02
N GLY A 19 -8.23 -19.32 -1.17
CA GLY A 19 -7.15 -18.37 -1.27
C GLY A 19 -7.64 -17.15 -0.52
N SER A 20 -7.12 -17.01 0.69
CA SER A 20 -7.29 -15.87 1.55
C SER A 20 -6.76 -14.69 0.74
N ARG A 21 -7.67 -14.07 -0.02
CA ARG A 21 -7.59 -12.64 -0.28
C ARG A 21 -7.60 -12.02 1.10
N THR A 22 -6.41 -11.93 1.69
CA THR A 22 -6.07 -10.97 2.71
C THR A 22 -6.42 -9.65 2.05
N ARG A 23 -7.68 -9.25 2.25
CA ARG A 23 -8.16 -7.91 2.01
C ARG A 23 -7.30 -7.11 2.97
N ALA A 24 -6.14 -6.66 2.49
CA ALA A 24 -5.25 -5.81 3.23
C ALA A 24 -6.16 -4.64 3.65
N SER A 25 -6.57 -4.65 4.91
CA SER A 25 -7.29 -3.55 5.51
C SER A 25 -6.23 -2.48 5.69
N VAL A 26 -5.84 -1.86 4.57
CA VAL A 26 -4.87 -0.78 4.55
C VAL A 26 -5.49 0.31 5.40
N GLY A 27 -4.96 0.50 6.60
CA GLY A 27 -5.46 1.50 7.52
C GLY A 27 -5.37 2.86 6.83
N PHE A 28 -6.29 3.78 7.13
CA PHE A 28 -6.23 5.16 6.64
C PHE A 28 -4.81 5.79 6.76
N PRO A 29 -4.04 5.55 7.85
CA PRO A 29 -2.65 6.05 7.96
C PRO A 29 -1.70 5.49 6.90
N GLU A 30 -1.92 4.25 6.46
CA GLU A 30 -1.07 3.56 5.50
C GLU A 30 -1.37 3.99 4.05
N ILE A 31 -2.63 4.34 3.75
CA ILE A 31 -3.01 5.01 2.50
C ILE A 31 -2.34 6.39 2.42
N VAL A 32 -2.42 7.17 3.50
CA VAL A 32 -1.81 8.51 3.55
C VAL A 32 -0.29 8.41 3.39
N PHE A 33 0.36 7.47 4.09
CA PHE A 33 1.80 7.23 3.92
C PHE A 33 2.16 6.82 2.48
N GLY A 34 1.40 5.88 1.91
CA GLY A 34 1.59 5.44 0.52
C GLY A 34 1.46 6.59 -0.48
N MET A 35 0.48 7.47 -0.29
CA MET A 35 0.31 8.67 -1.12
C MET A 35 1.53 9.60 -1.05
N HIS A 36 2.04 9.89 0.16
CA HIS A 36 3.21 10.74 0.32
C HIS A 36 4.46 10.12 -0.31
N ALA A 37 4.62 8.79 -0.20
CA ALA A 37 5.71 8.06 -0.85
C ALA A 37 5.63 8.10 -2.38
N ILE A 38 4.44 7.90 -2.96
CA ILE A 38 4.22 8.00 -4.42
C ILE A 38 4.54 9.41 -4.91
N VAL A 39 4.07 10.44 -4.20
CA VAL A 39 4.36 11.84 -4.55
C VAL A 39 5.86 12.12 -4.47
N ALA A 40 6.56 11.65 -3.43
CA ALA A 40 8.00 11.81 -3.31
C ALA A 40 8.77 11.15 -4.47
N VAL A 41 8.35 9.95 -4.90
CA VAL A 41 8.93 9.26 -6.06
C VAL A 41 8.62 10.01 -7.37
N ALA A 42 7.42 10.57 -7.50
CA ALA A 42 7.04 11.35 -8.67
C ALA A 42 7.88 12.64 -8.85
N LEU A 43 8.54 13.12 -7.80
CA LEU A 43 9.43 14.29 -7.85
C LEU A 43 10.82 13.97 -8.46
N LEU A 44 11.25 12.70 -8.48
CA LEU A 44 12.56 12.28 -9.01
C LEU A 44 12.86 12.77 -10.45
N PRO A 45 11.96 12.61 -11.44
CA PRO A 45 12.22 13.09 -12.80
C PRO A 45 12.37 14.61 -12.86
N PHE A 46 11.63 15.36 -12.03
CA PHE A 46 11.73 16.82 -11.97
C PHE A 46 13.04 17.27 -11.31
N ILE A 47 13.53 16.55 -10.29
CA ILE A 47 14.83 16.80 -9.69
C ILE A 47 15.94 16.59 -10.72
N TRP A 48 15.85 15.50 -11.49
CA TRP A 48 16.79 15.18 -12.57
C TRP A 48 16.80 16.24 -13.68
N ASP A 49 15.62 16.69 -14.10
CA ASP A 49 15.48 17.76 -15.10
C ASP A 49 16.02 19.11 -14.58
N ALA A 50 15.74 19.46 -13.32
CA ALA A 50 16.27 20.64 -12.66
C ALA A 50 17.81 20.61 -12.52
N LEU A 51 18.38 19.42 -12.30
CA LEU A 51 19.84 19.19 -12.30
C LEU A 51 20.44 19.43 -13.69
N GLN A 52 19.82 18.89 -14.74
CA GLN A 52 20.30 19.07 -16.12
C GLN A 52 20.24 20.52 -16.59
N THR A 53 19.21 21.25 -16.16
CA THR A 53 19.05 22.68 -16.47
C THR A 53 19.91 23.60 -15.60
N GLY A 54 20.67 23.04 -14.64
CA GLY A 54 21.52 23.81 -13.72
C GLY A 54 20.73 24.65 -12.70
N ASN A 55 19.44 24.39 -12.52
CA ASN A 55 18.57 25.15 -11.64
C ASN A 55 18.66 24.62 -10.19
N LEU A 56 19.81 24.89 -9.56
CA LEU A 56 20.11 24.48 -8.19
C LEU A 56 19.08 24.94 -7.13
N PRO A 57 18.50 26.16 -7.20
CA PRO A 57 17.43 26.58 -6.28
C PRO A 57 16.19 25.69 -6.37
N LEU A 58 15.83 25.27 -7.58
CA LEU A 58 14.70 24.39 -7.84
C LEU A 58 14.97 22.98 -7.29
N VAL A 59 16.17 22.43 -7.54
CA VAL A 59 16.61 21.14 -6.99
C VAL A 59 16.52 21.12 -5.46
N GLY A 60 17.01 22.17 -4.79
CA GLY A 60 16.93 22.30 -3.34
C GLY A 60 15.49 22.34 -2.84
N SER A 61 14.62 23.09 -3.52
CA SER A 61 13.20 23.18 -3.20
C SER A 61 12.46 21.85 -3.34
N LEU A 62 12.70 21.11 -4.44
CA LEU A 62 12.11 19.78 -4.65
C LEU A 62 12.62 18.75 -3.65
N THR A 63 13.91 18.81 -3.31
CA THR A 63 14.51 17.91 -2.32
C THR A 63 13.95 18.16 -0.94
N LEU A 64 13.81 19.43 -0.54
CA LEU A 64 13.19 19.84 0.72
C LEU A 64 11.72 19.38 0.77
N LEU A 65 10.97 19.61 -0.30
CA LEU A 65 9.57 19.21 -0.43
C LEU A 65 9.43 17.69 -0.29
N GLY A 66 10.20 16.91 -1.04
CA GLY A 66 10.20 15.45 -0.96
C GLY A 66 10.55 14.93 0.43
N GLY A 67 11.57 15.51 1.07
CA GLY A 67 11.93 15.20 2.45
C GLY A 67 10.81 15.50 3.45
N LEU A 68 10.12 16.62 3.27
CA LEU A 68 9.01 17.03 4.14
C LEU A 68 7.80 16.11 3.96
N LEU A 69 7.47 15.71 2.73
CA LEU A 69 6.43 14.71 2.44
C LEU A 69 6.71 13.36 3.12
N VAL A 70 7.95 12.86 3.02
CA VAL A 70 8.35 11.62 3.68
C VAL A 70 8.33 11.78 5.20
N GLY A 71 8.81 12.91 5.72
CA GLY A 71 8.75 13.25 7.14
C GLY A 71 7.32 13.28 7.68
N LEU A 72 6.38 13.91 6.97
CA LEU A 72 4.96 13.96 7.33
C LEU A 72 4.34 12.56 7.35
N GLY A 73 4.64 11.75 6.32
CA GLY A 73 4.22 10.35 6.28
C GLY A 73 4.77 9.55 7.47
N MET A 74 6.03 9.76 7.83
CA MET A 74 6.66 9.08 8.97
C MET A 74 6.05 9.52 10.30
N VAL A 75 5.72 10.81 10.47
CA VAL A 75 5.02 11.34 11.65
C VAL A 75 3.61 10.76 11.74
N MET A 76 2.84 10.73 10.65
CA MET A 76 1.51 10.09 10.60
C MET A 76 1.58 8.62 11.02
N ARG A 77 2.57 7.87 10.52
CA ARG A 77 2.79 6.47 10.92
C ARG A 77 3.14 6.35 12.41
N ARG A 78 3.90 7.30 12.95
CA ARG A 78 4.28 7.32 14.38
C ARG A 78 3.11 7.70 15.28
N VAL A 79 2.21 8.57 14.82
CA VAL A 79 0.98 8.96 15.54
C VAL A 79 -0.03 7.83 15.51
N ALA A 80 -0.19 7.13 14.39
CA ALA A 80 -1.07 5.97 14.29
C ALA A 80 -0.60 4.73 15.08
N ALA A 81 0.69 4.70 15.45
CA ALA A 81 1.28 3.65 16.28
C ALA A 81 1.19 3.93 17.80
N ARG A 82 0.64 5.09 18.20
CA ARG A 82 0.33 5.43 19.60
C ARG A 82 -1.15 5.20 19.88
#